data_AF-A0A1Y3ARX7-F1
#
_entry.id   AF-A0A1Y3ARX7-F1
#
_cell.length_a   1.000
_cell.length_b   1.000
_cell.length_c   1.000
_cell.angle_alpha   90.00
_cell.angle_beta   90.00
_cell.angle_gamma   90.00
#
_symmetry.space_group_name_H-M   'P 1'
#
loop_
_entity.id
_entity.type
_entity.pdbx_description
1 polymer ?
#
loop_
_entity_poly.entity_id
_entity_poly.type
_entity_poly.pdbx_seq_one_letter_code
_entity_poly.pdbx_strand_id
1 'polypeptide(L)'
;MPLSLNKYIIEPSFVKFIKHNSFEEIQTLIKPQCINSMADSHRPSFRSSMVASLLINDQYKVFLRFCKYSSSTGEQMDCLPKSFNLSINECTFTIKNKYTFAPYDITQRVAVEKNSEIQIRATIPEQNDFSDYYYGVFLMKKVDHKNLLKLLKYKGPHDAKLSIDLVKKKLHTDDDDVICDNLMKISLLCPV
;
A
#
# COMPACT_ATOMS: atom_id res chain seq x y z
N MET A 1 43.29 6.46 7.22
CA MET A 1 42.37 6.37 6.06
C MET A 1 40.97 6.72 6.53
N PRO A 2 40.37 7.85 6.13
CA PRO A 2 38.99 8.13 6.47
C PRO A 2 38.07 7.40 5.48
N LEU A 3 37.24 6.50 6.00
CA LEU A 3 36.14 5.86 5.28
C LEU A 3 35.13 6.94 4.89
N SER A 4 35.01 7.22 3.60
CA SER A 4 34.06 8.16 3.04
C SER A 4 32.63 7.70 3.34
N LEU A 5 31.90 8.51 4.09
CA LEU A 5 30.46 8.41 4.34
C LEU A 5 29.67 8.77 3.06
N ASN A 6 29.78 7.95 2.01
CA ASN A 6 28.81 7.98 0.92
C ASN A 6 27.58 7.19 1.38
N LYS A 7 26.81 7.77 2.33
CA LYS A 7 25.41 7.40 2.48
C LYS A 7 24.74 7.81 1.18
N TYR A 8 24.46 6.81 0.34
CA TYR A 8 23.75 6.95 -0.92
C TYR A 8 22.54 7.86 -0.71
N ILE A 9 22.65 9.10 -1.20
CA ILE A 9 21.51 9.96 -1.46
C ILE A 9 20.85 9.31 -2.67
N ILE A 10 19.96 8.35 -2.40
CA ILE A 10 19.15 7.72 -3.42
C ILE A 10 18.21 8.81 -3.90
N GLU A 11 18.34 9.21 -5.17
CA GLU A 11 17.43 10.15 -5.77
C GLU A 11 15.98 9.64 -5.58
N PRO A 12 15.03 10.51 -5.18
CA PRO A 12 13.64 10.14 -4.92
C PRO A 12 12.88 9.60 -6.17
N SER A 13 13.55 9.51 -7.32
CA SER A 13 13.00 9.09 -8.61
C SER A 13 12.72 7.59 -8.74
N PHE A 14 13.16 6.72 -7.81
CA PHE A 14 13.08 5.26 -7.98
C PHE A 14 12.07 4.51 -7.10
N VAL A 15 11.44 5.15 -6.11
CA VAL A 15 10.51 4.43 -5.23
C VAL A 15 9.18 4.20 -5.95
N LYS A 16 8.81 2.92 -6.09
CA LYS A 16 7.52 2.48 -6.65
C LYS A 16 6.81 1.62 -5.64
N PHE A 17 5.49 1.78 -5.54
CA PHE A 17 4.67 0.98 -4.66
C PHE A 17 4.07 -0.21 -5.38
N ILE A 18 3.93 -1.34 -4.68
CA ILE A 18 3.18 -2.50 -5.18
C ILE A 18 1.74 -2.08 -5.50
N LYS A 19 1.20 -2.61 -6.61
CA LYS A 19 -0.19 -2.35 -6.99
C LYS A 19 -1.16 -2.82 -5.90
N HIS A 20 -2.13 -1.97 -5.55
CA HIS A 20 -3.17 -2.33 -4.60
C HIS A 20 -4.24 -3.21 -5.28
N ASN A 21 -4.72 -4.26 -4.60
CA ASN A 21 -5.70 -5.18 -5.18
C ASN A 21 -7.11 -4.58 -5.27
N SER A 22 -7.50 -3.77 -4.29
CA SER A 22 -8.84 -3.16 -4.21
C SER A 22 -8.93 -1.76 -4.84
N PHE A 23 -7.81 -1.19 -5.27
CA PHE A 23 -7.76 0.18 -5.79
C PHE A 23 -6.80 0.25 -6.97
N GLU A 24 -7.24 0.89 -8.05
CA GLU A 24 -6.44 1.22 -9.21
C GLU A 24 -5.88 2.63 -9.05
N GLU A 25 -4.58 2.80 -9.25
CA GLU A 25 -3.98 4.14 -9.29
C GLU A 25 -4.43 4.87 -10.57
N ILE A 26 -5.08 6.01 -10.39
CA ILE A 26 -5.47 6.90 -11.48
C ILE A 26 -4.37 7.92 -11.74
N GLN A 27 -3.79 8.46 -10.67
CA GLN A 27 -2.76 9.48 -10.77
C GLN A 27 -1.89 9.54 -9.52
N THR A 28 -0.56 9.61 -9.71
CA THR A 28 0.36 10.08 -8.67
C THR A 28 0.23 11.59 -8.52
N LEU A 29 -0.27 12.06 -7.38
CA LEU A 29 -0.43 13.49 -7.07
C LEU A 29 0.88 14.08 -6.52
N ILE A 30 1.53 13.34 -5.61
CA ILE A 30 2.84 13.67 -5.06
C ILE A 30 3.72 12.42 -5.20
N LYS A 31 4.84 12.57 -5.90
CA LYS A 31 5.81 11.49 -6.09
C LYS A 31 6.38 11.04 -4.75
N PRO A 32 6.74 9.75 -4.62
CA PRO A 32 7.37 9.24 -3.41
C PRO A 32 8.61 10.06 -3.04
N GLN A 33 8.72 10.42 -1.77
CA GLN A 33 9.86 11.16 -1.24
C GLN A 33 10.17 10.70 0.18
N CYS A 34 11.43 10.85 0.58
CA CYS A 34 11.85 10.49 1.94
C CYS A 34 11.23 11.48 2.95
N ILE A 35 10.74 10.94 4.07
CA ILE A 35 9.90 11.65 5.04
C ILE A 35 10.63 12.80 5.76
N ASN A 36 11.96 12.71 5.84
CA ASN A 36 12.83 13.68 6.52
C ASN A 36 13.83 14.37 5.56
N SER A 37 13.66 14.21 4.24
CA SER A 37 14.63 14.65 3.24
C SER A 37 14.57 16.14 2.88
N MET A 38 13.58 16.89 3.38
CA MET A 38 13.37 18.28 2.95
C MET A 38 13.70 19.27 4.07
N ALA A 39 14.72 20.10 3.82
CA ALA A 39 14.79 21.44 4.40
C ALA A 39 13.50 22.20 4.03
N ASP A 40 13.00 23.05 4.93
CA ASP A 40 11.64 23.64 4.90
C ASP A 40 11.24 24.45 3.64
N SER A 41 12.08 24.52 2.60
CA SER A 41 11.89 25.39 1.43
C SER A 41 11.00 24.83 0.31
N HIS A 42 10.70 23.53 0.26
CA HIS A 42 9.76 22.96 -0.72
C HIS A 42 8.80 21.95 -0.08
N ARG A 43 7.54 22.38 0.11
CA ARG A 43 6.44 21.48 0.46
C ARG A 43 5.85 20.93 -0.82
N PRO A 44 5.81 19.60 -1.00
CA PRO A 44 5.24 19.01 -2.19
C PRO A 44 3.73 19.30 -2.23
N SER A 45 3.24 19.64 -3.42
CA SER A 45 1.88 20.11 -3.61
C SER A 45 1.26 19.56 -4.89
N PHE A 46 -0.06 19.64 -4.97
CA PHE A 46 -0.82 19.41 -6.20
C PHE A 46 -1.99 20.38 -6.27
N ARG A 47 -2.53 20.59 -7.48
CA ARG A 47 -3.68 21.48 -7.67
C ARG A 47 -4.97 20.78 -7.28
N SER A 48 -5.84 21.44 -6.54
CA SER A 48 -7.13 20.88 -6.11
C SER A 48 -8.02 20.47 -7.30
N SER A 49 -7.91 21.18 -8.43
CA SER A 49 -8.56 20.84 -9.70
C SER A 49 -8.24 19.42 -10.23
N MET A 50 -7.12 18.81 -9.81
CA MET A 50 -6.74 17.45 -10.21
C MET A 50 -7.63 16.38 -9.56
N VAL A 51 -8.30 16.71 -8.45
CA VAL A 51 -9.10 15.76 -7.67
C VAL A 51 -10.55 16.20 -7.47
N ALA A 52 -10.84 17.50 -7.50
CA ALA A 52 -12.13 18.06 -7.05
C ALA A 52 -13.36 17.42 -7.71
N SER A 53 -13.37 17.26 -9.04
CA SER A 53 -14.52 16.68 -9.75
C SER A 53 -14.68 15.18 -9.51
N LEU A 54 -13.58 14.47 -9.27
CA LEU A 54 -13.57 13.02 -9.07
C LEU A 54 -13.98 12.66 -7.65
N LEU A 55 -13.63 13.47 -6.66
CA LEU A 55 -13.96 13.24 -5.25
C LEU A 55 -15.45 13.40 -4.90
N ILE A 56 -16.27 13.90 -5.83
CA ILE A 56 -17.74 13.88 -5.73
C ILE A 56 -18.24 12.42 -5.75
N ASN A 57 -17.50 11.52 -6.39
CA ASN A 57 -17.83 10.10 -6.51
C ASN A 57 -17.06 9.30 -5.45
N ASP A 58 -17.79 8.51 -4.66
CA ASP A 58 -17.25 7.71 -3.54
C ASP A 58 -16.28 6.60 -3.96
N GLN A 59 -16.24 6.27 -5.26
CA GLN A 59 -15.29 5.33 -5.84
C GLN A 59 -13.89 5.92 -5.92
N TYR A 60 -13.72 7.25 -5.89
CA TYR A 60 -12.40 7.87 -5.94
C TYR A 60 -11.94 8.27 -4.54
N LYS A 61 -10.67 7.98 -4.25
CA LYS A 61 -10.04 8.23 -2.96
C LYS A 61 -8.67 8.83 -3.17
N VAL A 62 -8.26 9.72 -2.27
CA VAL A 62 -6.88 10.18 -2.16
C VAL A 62 -6.22 9.45 -1.01
N PHE A 63 -5.19 8.69 -1.32
CA PHE A 63 -4.42 7.91 -0.36
C PHE A 63 -3.04 8.50 -0.16
N LEU A 64 -2.63 8.56 1.11
CA LEU A 64 -1.26 8.73 1.53
C LEU A 64 -0.66 7.34 1.74
N ARG A 65 0.34 6.99 0.93
CA ARG A 65 1.04 5.70 1.00
C ARG A 65 2.41 5.89 1.62
N PHE A 66 2.80 4.98 2.50
CA PHE A 66 4.11 4.95 3.13
C PHE A 66 4.80 3.65 2.82
N CYS A 67 6.11 3.65 2.67
CA CYS A 67 6.90 2.42 2.62
C CYS A 67 8.23 2.61 3.34
N LYS A 68 8.82 1.50 3.79
CA LYS A 68 10.25 1.43 4.07
C LYS A 68 10.95 1.08 2.76
N TYR A 69 11.99 1.82 2.41
CA TYR A 69 12.76 1.54 1.22
C TYR A 69 13.61 0.28 1.39
N SER A 70 13.56 -0.60 0.40
CA SER A 70 14.47 -1.73 0.27
C SER A 70 15.00 -1.81 -1.15
N SER A 71 16.33 -1.80 -1.31
CA SER A 71 16.99 -1.95 -2.60
C SER A 71 16.91 -3.35 -3.19
N SER A 72 16.52 -4.36 -2.39
CA SER A 72 16.38 -5.74 -2.86
C SER A 72 15.07 -5.99 -3.60
N THR A 73 14.10 -5.07 -3.53
CA THR A 73 12.80 -5.20 -4.19
C THR A 73 12.56 -4.06 -5.19
N GLY A 74 12.09 -4.39 -6.39
CA GLY A 74 11.77 -3.39 -7.42
C GLY A 74 10.52 -2.55 -7.11
N GLU A 75 9.65 -3.05 -6.25
CA GLU A 75 8.46 -2.38 -5.74
C GLU A 75 8.39 -2.53 -4.22
N GLN A 76 7.78 -1.54 -3.55
CA GLN A 76 7.72 -1.43 -2.11
C GLN A 76 6.30 -1.70 -1.61
N MET A 77 6.19 -2.50 -0.54
CA MET A 77 4.91 -2.74 0.13
C MET A 77 4.52 -1.52 0.96
N ASP A 78 3.21 -1.25 1.04
CA ASP A 78 2.71 -0.25 1.99
C ASP A 78 3.13 -0.63 3.42
N CYS A 79 3.59 0.34 4.19
CA CYS A 79 4.04 0.19 5.56
C CYS A 79 3.74 1.50 6.29
N LEU A 80 2.54 1.59 6.87
CA LEU A 80 2.09 2.76 7.62
C LEU A 80 2.77 2.81 9.00
N PRO A 81 3.43 3.92 9.37
CA PRO A 81 4.05 4.05 10.68
C PRO A 81 3.00 4.08 11.80
N LYS A 82 3.40 3.66 13.02
CA LYS A 82 2.52 3.65 14.22
C LYS A 82 2.04 5.05 14.61
N SER A 83 2.82 6.08 14.33
CA SER A 83 2.44 7.46 14.54
C SER A 83 3.16 8.35 13.53
N PHE A 84 2.46 9.35 13.01
CA PHE A 84 3.03 10.39 12.16
C PHE A 84 2.21 11.67 12.28
N ASN A 85 2.83 12.80 11.96
CA ASN A 85 2.14 14.06 11.75
C ASN A 85 1.88 14.24 10.27
N LEU A 86 0.65 14.61 9.93
CA LEU A 86 0.22 14.97 8.59
C LEU A 86 -0.15 16.45 8.59
N SER A 87 0.56 17.24 7.82
CA SER A 87 0.17 18.61 7.51
C SER A 87 -0.45 18.65 6.12
N ILE A 88 -1.66 19.19 6.03
CA ILE A 88 -2.31 19.55 4.76
C ILE A 88 -2.51 21.07 4.84
N ASN A 89 -1.81 21.80 3.98
CA ASN A 89 -1.70 23.26 4.06
C ASN A 89 -1.30 23.73 5.48
N GLU A 90 -2.15 24.54 6.12
CA GLU A 90 -1.93 25.10 7.46
C GLU A 90 -2.46 24.19 8.59
N CYS A 91 -3.18 23.13 8.26
CA CYS A 91 -3.76 22.21 9.22
C CYS A 91 -2.83 21.02 9.47
N THR A 92 -2.42 20.82 10.72
CA THR A 92 -1.60 19.67 11.13
C THR A 92 -2.39 18.72 12.02
N PHE A 93 -2.29 17.43 11.71
CA PHE A 93 -2.97 16.34 12.39
C PHE A 93 -1.92 15.35 12.91
N THR A 94 -2.01 14.96 14.17
CA THR A 94 -1.22 13.83 14.70
C THR A 94 -2.03 12.55 14.58
N ILE A 95 -1.56 11.62 13.76
CA ILE A 95 -2.24 10.35 13.51
C ILE A 95 -1.54 9.29 14.36
N LYS A 96 -2.30 8.64 15.23
CA LYS A 96 -1.91 7.44 15.95
C LYS A 96 -2.62 6.25 15.32
N ASN A 97 -1.88 5.24 14.89
CA ASN A 97 -2.45 4.05 14.27
C ASN A 97 -1.74 2.77 14.74
N LYS A 98 -2.37 1.63 14.51
CA LYS A 98 -1.65 0.35 14.51
C LYS A 98 -0.69 0.32 13.32
N TYR A 99 0.41 -0.40 13.46
CA TYR A 99 1.27 -0.69 12.32
C TYR A 99 0.47 -1.53 11.32
N THR A 100 0.31 -1.06 10.08
CA THR A 100 -0.46 -1.75 9.03
C THR A 100 0.24 -1.68 7.69
N PHE A 101 -0.04 -2.65 6.83
CA PHE A 101 0.45 -2.67 5.44
C PHE A 101 -0.60 -2.09 4.47
N ALA A 102 -1.26 -1.01 4.89
CA ALA A 102 -2.36 -0.41 4.15
C ALA A 102 -2.13 1.10 3.96
N PRO A 103 -2.64 1.67 2.86
CA PRO A 103 -2.60 3.11 2.65
C PRO A 103 -3.51 3.85 3.64
N TYR A 104 -3.22 5.14 3.88
CA TYR A 104 -4.04 6.00 4.75
C TYR A 104 -4.96 6.89 3.93
N ASP A 105 -6.27 6.78 4.13
CA ASP A 105 -7.28 7.59 3.43
C ASP A 105 -7.27 9.03 3.95
N ILE A 106 -6.93 9.97 3.06
CA ILE A 106 -6.95 11.42 3.33
C ILE A 106 -8.04 12.15 2.54
N THR A 107 -8.94 11.41 1.87
CA THR A 107 -9.94 11.95 0.94
C THR A 107 -10.76 13.07 1.55
N GLN A 108 -11.31 12.86 2.75
CA GLN A 108 -12.16 13.86 3.41
C GLN A 108 -11.37 15.13 3.78
N ARG A 109 -10.09 15.00 4.12
CA ARG A 109 -9.25 16.16 4.44
C ARG A 109 -8.92 16.96 3.20
N VAL A 110 -8.67 16.29 2.08
CA VAL A 110 -8.41 16.92 0.77
C VAL A 110 -9.69 17.56 0.20
N ALA A 111 -10.84 16.92 0.35
CA ALA A 111 -12.10 17.38 -0.24
C ALA A 111 -12.62 18.70 0.38
N VAL A 112 -12.26 19.00 1.62
CA VAL A 112 -12.67 20.25 2.31
C VAL A 112 -11.68 21.40 2.10
N GLU A 113 -10.53 21.15 1.49
CA GLU A 113 -9.54 22.19 1.20
C GLU A 113 -10.07 23.18 0.18
N LYS A 114 -10.05 24.47 0.54
CA LYS A 114 -10.50 25.57 -0.33
C LYS A 114 -9.38 26.14 -1.19
N ASN A 115 -8.14 25.81 -0.86
CA ASN A 115 -6.97 26.32 -1.57
C ASN A 115 -6.89 25.72 -2.98
N SER A 116 -6.46 26.54 -3.95
CA SER A 116 -6.21 26.09 -5.32
C SER A 116 -5.03 25.12 -5.40
N GLU A 117 -4.11 25.22 -4.43
CA GLU A 117 -2.96 24.35 -4.25
C GLU A 117 -3.04 23.68 -2.87
N ILE A 118 -2.84 22.36 -2.85
CA ILE A 118 -2.89 21.52 -1.66
C ILE A 118 -1.47 21.04 -1.38
N GLN A 119 -0.85 21.59 -0.35
CA GLN A 119 0.47 21.20 0.14
C GLN A 119 0.31 20.06 1.14
N ILE A 120 1.11 19.00 1.02
CA ILE A 120 1.08 17.87 1.96
C ILE A 120 2.47 17.64 2.53
N ARG A 121 2.55 17.41 3.82
CA ARG A 121 3.79 16.96 4.48
C ARG A 121 3.46 15.86 5.48
N ALA A 122 4.18 14.76 5.42
CA ALA A 122 4.18 13.77 6.48
C ALA A 122 5.52 13.81 7.23
N THR A 123 5.49 13.73 8.56
CA THR A 123 6.70 13.60 9.40
C THR A 123 6.48 12.52 10.46
N ILE A 124 7.53 11.79 10.83
CA ILE A 124 7.48 10.84 11.95
C ILE A 124 8.29 11.45 13.10
N PRO A 125 7.73 11.54 14.33
CA PRO A 125 8.49 12.04 15.48
C PRO A 125 9.80 11.28 15.68
N GLU A 126 10.88 12.02 15.95
CA GLU A 126 12.25 11.52 16.12
C GLU A 126 12.36 10.63 17.37
N GLN A 127 12.08 9.33 17.23
CA GLN A 127 12.40 8.33 18.26
C GLN A 127 12.99 7.03 17.68
N ASN A 128 13.15 6.90 16.36
CA ASN A 128 13.92 5.79 15.74
C ASN A 128 14.58 6.25 14.42
N ASP A 129 15.56 5.48 13.96
CA ASP A 129 16.17 5.55 12.63
C ASP A 129 15.09 5.34 11.54
N PHE A 130 14.39 6.42 11.19
CA PHE A 130 13.33 6.44 10.17
C PHE A 130 13.81 7.05 8.85
N SER A 131 15.13 7.08 8.64
CA SER A 131 15.81 7.56 7.43
C SER A 131 15.37 6.82 6.16
N ASP A 132 14.79 5.63 6.30
CA ASP A 132 14.33 4.79 5.18
C ASP A 132 12.83 4.91 4.86
N TYR A 133 12.06 5.76 5.55
CA TYR A 133 10.63 5.92 5.24
C TYR A 133 10.42 6.89 4.08
N TYR A 134 9.61 6.45 3.12
CA TYR A 134 9.13 7.25 2.01
C TYR A 134 7.61 7.36 2.08
N TYR A 135 7.08 8.47 1.56
CA TYR A 135 5.65 8.63 1.35
C TYR A 135 5.34 9.28 0.00
N GLY A 136 4.18 8.96 -0.54
CA GLY A 136 3.61 9.61 -1.72
C GLY A 136 2.10 9.77 -1.59
N VAL A 137 1.51 10.58 -2.47
CA VAL A 137 0.06 10.83 -2.48
C VAL A 137 -0.51 10.44 -3.82
N PHE A 138 -1.58 9.65 -3.79
CA PHE A 138 -2.12 8.98 -4.96
C PHE A 138 -3.63 9.15 -5.02
N LEU A 139 -4.14 9.55 -6.17
CA LEU A 139 -5.55 9.44 -6.50
C LEU A 139 -5.82 8.03 -7.01
N MET A 140 -6.71 7.31 -6.35
CA MET A 140 -7.03 5.93 -6.66
C MET A 140 -8.54 5.74 -6.83
N LYS A 141 -8.92 4.77 -7.67
CA LYS A 141 -10.30 4.37 -7.90
C LYS A 141 -10.54 2.98 -7.33
N LYS A 142 -11.62 2.80 -6.57
CA LYS A 142 -12.04 1.50 -6.06
C LYS A 142 -12.30 0.57 -7.25
N VAL A 143 -11.67 -0.60 -7.20
CA VAL A 143 -11.89 -1.61 -8.22
C VAL A 143 -13.27 -2.23 -8.01
N ASP A 144 -14.05 -2.30 -9.08
CA ASP A 144 -15.33 -2.98 -9.05
C ASP A 144 -15.12 -4.49 -8.86
N HIS A 145 -15.58 -5.01 -7.73
CA HIS A 145 -15.51 -6.41 -7.37
C HIS A 145 -16.21 -7.31 -8.40
N LYS A 146 -17.24 -6.82 -9.09
CA LYS A 146 -17.90 -7.57 -10.17
C LYS A 146 -16.95 -7.76 -11.35
N ASN A 147 -16.17 -6.74 -11.68
CA ASN A 147 -15.17 -6.81 -12.72
C ASN A 147 -13.97 -7.67 -12.30
N LEU A 148 -13.54 -7.61 -11.03
CA LEU A 148 -12.53 -8.54 -10.51
C LEU A 148 -12.98 -10.00 -10.60
N LEU A 149 -14.23 -10.29 -10.23
CA LEU A 149 -14.81 -11.63 -10.35
C LEU A 149 -14.87 -12.09 -11.82
N LYS A 150 -15.23 -11.19 -12.75
CA LYS A 150 -15.21 -11.50 -14.19
C LYS A 150 -13.78 -11.82 -14.67
N LEU A 151 -12.80 -11.02 -14.27
CA LEU A 151 -11.39 -11.27 -14.61
C LEU A 151 -10.87 -12.58 -14.00
N LEU A 152 -11.27 -12.90 -12.77
CA LEU A 152 -10.92 -14.17 -12.12
C LEU A 152 -11.52 -15.35 -12.88
N LYS A 153 -12.80 -15.26 -13.26
CA LYS A 153 -13.48 -16.29 -14.07
C LYS A 153 -12.84 -16.44 -15.45
N TYR A 154 -12.38 -15.35 -16.05
CA TYR A 154 -11.71 -15.37 -17.36
C TYR A 154 -10.37 -16.11 -17.35
N LYS A 155 -9.63 -16.10 -16.23
CA LYS A 155 -8.40 -16.90 -16.08
C LYS A 155 -8.66 -18.41 -16.17
N GLY A 156 -9.90 -18.83 -15.97
CA GLY A 156 -10.30 -20.23 -15.96
C GLY A 156 -9.95 -20.94 -14.64
N PRO A 157 -10.50 -22.14 -14.45
CA PRO A 157 -10.18 -22.96 -13.29
C PRO A 157 -8.76 -23.52 -13.37
N HIS A 158 -8.17 -23.83 -12.22
CA HIS A 158 -6.96 -24.65 -12.16
C HIS A 158 -7.26 -26.09 -12.58
N ASP A 159 -6.24 -26.80 -13.09
CA ASP A 159 -6.37 -28.22 -13.45
C ASP A 159 -6.76 -29.05 -12.23
N ALA A 160 -7.83 -29.84 -12.35
CA ALA A 160 -8.33 -30.73 -11.31
C ALA A 160 -7.27 -31.73 -10.84
N LYS A 161 -6.30 -32.10 -11.69
CA LYS A 161 -5.18 -32.97 -11.32
C LYS A 161 -4.40 -32.43 -10.12
N LEU A 162 -4.20 -31.11 -10.04
CA LEU A 162 -3.49 -30.49 -8.92
C LEU A 162 -4.18 -30.77 -7.57
N SER A 163 -5.51 -30.71 -7.54
CA SER A 163 -6.28 -31.04 -6.33
C SER A 163 -6.26 -32.53 -6.04
N ILE A 164 -6.37 -33.38 -7.06
CA ILE A 164 -6.31 -34.85 -6.91
C ILE A 164 -4.95 -35.27 -6.32
N ASP A 165 -3.86 -34.74 -6.85
CA ASP A 165 -2.51 -35.07 -6.39
C ASP A 165 -2.25 -34.54 -4.98
N LEU A 166 -2.79 -33.36 -4.64
CA LEU A 166 -2.75 -32.85 -3.27
C LEU A 166 -3.50 -33.76 -2.29
N VAL A 167 -4.68 -34.26 -2.66
CA VAL A 167 -5.45 -35.20 -1.83
C VAL A 167 -4.69 -36.50 -1.64
N LYS A 168 -4.15 -37.08 -2.72
CA LYS A 168 -3.30 -38.28 -2.64
C LYS A 168 -2.11 -38.08 -1.72
N LYS A 169 -1.42 -36.95 -1.85
CA LYS A 169 -0.28 -36.61 -1.00
C LYS A 169 -0.66 -36.48 0.47
N LYS A 170 -1.83 -35.93 0.78
CA LYS A 170 -2.31 -35.78 2.16
C LYS A 170 -2.82 -37.07 2.80
N LEU A 171 -3.39 -37.96 1.98
CA LEU A 171 -3.84 -39.28 2.41
C LEU A 171 -2.72 -40.34 2.37
N HIS A 172 -1.56 -39.98 1.83
CA HIS A 172 -0.38 -40.82 1.91
C HIS A 172 0.25 -40.59 3.28
N THR A 173 0.16 -41.60 4.13
CA THR A 173 0.91 -41.69 5.38
C THR A 173 2.12 -42.58 5.18
N ASP A 174 3.23 -42.21 5.80
CA ASP A 174 4.42 -43.05 5.82
C ASP A 174 4.13 -44.31 6.65
N ASP A 175 4.76 -45.43 6.30
CA ASP A 175 4.46 -46.76 6.88
C ASP A 175 4.70 -46.85 8.42
N ASP A 176 5.32 -45.83 9.01
CA ASP A 176 5.62 -45.72 10.44
C ASP A 176 4.56 -44.93 11.24
N ASP A 177 3.54 -44.35 10.60
CA ASP A 177 2.48 -43.58 11.28
C ASP A 177 1.42 -44.50 11.92
N VAL A 178 1.25 -44.41 13.24
CA VAL A 178 0.27 -45.21 14.02
C VAL A 178 -1.17 -44.70 13.84
N ILE A 179 -1.34 -43.44 13.42
CA ILE A 179 -2.65 -42.81 13.16
C ILE A 179 -2.63 -42.22 11.76
N CYS A 180 -3.45 -42.77 10.87
CA CYS A 180 -3.51 -42.35 9.47
C CYS A 180 -4.88 -41.79 9.08
N ASP A 181 -4.86 -40.69 8.34
CA ASP A 181 -6.05 -40.13 7.70
C ASP A 181 -6.38 -40.92 6.43
N ASN A 182 -7.38 -41.78 6.51
CA ASN A 182 -7.82 -42.61 5.36
C ASN A 182 -8.95 -41.98 4.54
N LEU A 183 -9.46 -40.84 4.98
CA LEU A 183 -10.60 -40.16 4.35
C LEU A 183 -10.47 -38.64 4.53
N MET A 184 -10.63 -37.91 3.44
CA MET A 184 -10.75 -36.46 3.47
C MET A 184 -12.22 -36.03 3.29
N LYS A 185 -12.77 -35.28 4.24
CA LYS A 185 -14.09 -34.66 4.13
C LYS A 185 -13.96 -33.19 3.74
N ILE A 186 -14.76 -32.75 2.78
CA ILE A 186 -14.82 -31.34 2.35
C ILE A 186 -16.26 -30.85 2.38
N SER A 187 -16.45 -29.58 2.72
CA SER A 187 -17.74 -28.92 2.63
C SER A 187 -17.88 -28.26 1.26
N LEU A 188 -19.07 -28.33 0.68
CA LEU A 188 -19.44 -27.55 -0.52
C LEU A 188 -19.98 -26.16 -0.17
N LEU A 189 -20.13 -25.86 1.13
CA LEU A 189 -20.58 -24.56 1.61
C LEU A 189 -19.39 -23.58 1.76
N CYS A 190 -19.65 -22.30 1.45
CA CYS A 190 -18.71 -21.23 1.71
C CYS A 190 -18.49 -21.09 3.24
N PRO A 191 -17.25 -21.11 3.74
CA PRO A 191 -16.96 -21.01 5.17
C PRO A 191 -16.94 -19.57 5.70
N VAL A 192 -17.00 -18.56 4.82
CA VAL A 192 -17.19 -17.13 5.15
C VAL A 192 -18.68 -16.85 5.27
#